data_AF-A0A661S4X4-F1
#
_entry.id   AF-A0A661S4X4-F1
#
_cell.length_a   1.000
_cell.length_b   1.000
_cell.length_c   1.000
_cell.angle_alpha   90.00
_cell.angle_beta   90.00
_cell.angle_gamma   90.00
#
_symmetry.space_group_name_H-M   'P 1'
#
loop_
_entity.id
_entity.type
_entity.pdbx_description
1 polymer ?
#
loop_
_entity_poly.entity_id
_entity_poly.type
_entity_poly.pdbx_seq_one_letter_code
_entity_poly.pdbx_strand_id
1 'polypeptide(L)'
;MNTPHGNKLVNLIAEPERTKDLQKLSKNLGSITLSNRQLSDLELLMNGAFSPLRGFMTREEYRSVRDTMRLQDGTLWPMPVCLDVSEAEAGNLKVGQSVALRDAEGFMVAVLTIEDIWPADKFLEAERVYGSRDERHPGVEYLLRRAGTHYVGGAVEGIQFPLHFAFRRLRHTPAEIRSLYRKLGWRRIVGFHTRNPLHRAQFEMTLR
;
A
#
# COMPACT_ATOMS: atom_id res chain seq x y z
N MET A 1 -8.40 -23.35 3.02
CA MET A 1 -7.94 -22.09 2.42
C MET A 1 -6.93 -21.48 3.38
N ASN A 2 -5.76 -21.06 2.90
CA ASN A 2 -4.71 -20.59 3.79
C ASN A 2 -5.13 -19.35 4.55
N THR A 3 -4.75 -19.27 5.83
CA THR A 3 -4.95 -18.09 6.66
C THR A 3 -4.24 -16.88 6.02
N PRO A 4 -4.85 -15.69 6.00
CA PRO A 4 -4.15 -14.47 5.60
C PRO A 4 -2.87 -14.26 6.41
N HIS A 5 -1.90 -13.54 5.82
CA HIS A 5 -0.68 -13.17 6.51
C HIS A 5 -1.00 -12.31 7.73
N GLY A 6 -0.35 -12.58 8.88
CA GLY A 6 -0.73 -11.99 10.17
C GLY A 6 -2.07 -12.49 10.73
N ASN A 7 -2.50 -13.69 10.33
CA ASN A 7 -3.67 -14.44 10.82
C ASN A 7 -5.06 -13.88 10.49
N LYS A 8 -5.16 -12.64 10.00
CA LYS A 8 -6.45 -12.01 9.67
C LYS A 8 -6.34 -11.16 8.41
N LEU A 9 -7.37 -11.19 7.58
CA LEU A 9 -7.48 -10.25 6.46
C LEU A 9 -7.90 -8.90 7.03
N VAL A 10 -7.05 -7.89 6.86
CA VAL A 10 -7.27 -6.53 7.33
C VAL A 10 -7.86 -5.72 6.18
N ASN A 11 -9.15 -5.42 6.22
CA ASN A 11 -9.80 -4.51 5.28
C ASN A 11 -9.90 -3.14 5.95
N LEU A 12 -9.42 -2.09 5.29
CA LEU A 12 -9.41 -0.73 5.83
C LEU A 12 -10.54 0.14 5.27
N ILE A 13 -11.40 -0.40 4.40
CA ILE A 13 -12.62 0.31 3.99
C ILE A 13 -13.52 0.48 5.21
N ALA A 14 -13.84 1.74 5.50
CA ALA A 14 -14.71 2.11 6.60
C ALA A 14 -16.16 1.68 6.35
N GLU A 15 -16.88 1.44 7.45
CA GLU A 15 -18.30 1.12 7.40
C GLU A 15 -19.11 2.28 6.79
N PRO A 16 -20.25 2.01 6.12
CA PRO A 16 -20.98 3.03 5.35
C PRO A 16 -21.33 4.31 6.12
N GLU A 17 -21.63 4.21 7.42
CA GLU A 17 -21.92 5.36 8.28
C GLU A 17 -20.66 6.19 8.51
N ARG A 18 -19.55 5.53 8.88
CA ARG A 18 -18.25 6.17 9.09
C ARG A 18 -17.75 6.84 7.81
N THR A 19 -17.93 6.21 6.65
CA THR A 19 -17.57 6.76 5.34
C THR A 19 -18.27 8.10 5.07
N LYS A 20 -19.56 8.24 5.41
CA LYS A 20 -20.28 9.52 5.26
C LYS A 20 -19.72 10.60 6.18
N ASP A 21 -19.30 10.23 7.38
CA ASP A 21 -18.70 11.19 8.32
C ASP A 21 -17.32 11.63 7.87
N LEU A 22 -16.48 10.70 7.38
CA LEU A 22 -15.18 11.02 6.79
C LEU A 22 -15.33 11.95 5.57
N GLN A 23 -16.33 11.71 4.72
CA GLN A 23 -16.64 12.58 3.58
C GLN A 23 -17.06 14.00 4.00
N LYS A 24 -17.80 14.16 5.11
CA LYS A 24 -18.13 15.48 5.65
C LYS A 24 -16.89 16.18 6.22
N LEU A 25 -16.06 15.44 6.97
CA LEU A 25 -14.81 15.95 7.54
C LEU A 25 -13.84 16.41 6.45
N SER A 26 -13.84 15.77 5.29
CA SER A 26 -12.95 16.06 4.15
C SER A 26 -12.87 17.53 3.73
N LYS A 27 -13.93 18.31 3.97
CA LYS A 27 -13.99 19.74 3.62
C LYS A 27 -13.06 20.60 4.48
N ASN A 28 -12.69 20.11 5.66
CA ASN A 28 -11.92 20.84 6.66
C ASN A 28 -10.54 20.24 6.90
N LEU A 29 -10.20 19.12 6.24
CA LEU A 29 -8.89 18.48 6.36
C LEU A 29 -7.94 19.05 5.31
N GLY A 30 -6.67 19.23 5.70
CA GLY A 30 -5.58 19.30 4.72
C GLY A 30 -5.55 18.03 3.87
N SER A 31 -4.98 18.11 2.67
CA SER A 31 -4.94 16.97 1.75
C SER A 31 -3.57 16.71 1.19
N ILE A 32 -3.32 15.44 0.87
CA ILE A 32 -2.17 14.96 0.10
C ILE A 32 -2.72 14.38 -1.20
N THR A 33 -2.22 14.87 -2.33
CA THR A 33 -2.51 14.28 -3.64
C THR A 33 -1.53 13.15 -3.91
N LEU A 34 -2.06 11.95 -4.11
CA LEU A 34 -1.27 10.74 -4.26
C LEU A 34 -0.72 10.60 -5.68
N SER A 35 0.52 10.12 -5.77
CA SER A 35 1.05 9.60 -7.03
C SER A 35 0.38 8.28 -7.40
N ASN A 36 0.50 7.86 -8.67
CA ASN A 36 -0.02 6.56 -9.13
C ASN A 36 0.54 5.37 -8.33
N ARG A 37 1.80 5.44 -7.88
CA ARG A 37 2.41 4.40 -7.06
C ARG A 37 1.75 4.35 -5.68
N GLN A 38 1.63 5.51 -5.03
CA GLN A 38 1.00 5.61 -3.71
C GLN A 38 -0.48 5.22 -3.73
N LEU A 39 -1.19 5.56 -4.81
CA LEU A 39 -2.58 5.15 -5.00
C LEU A 39 -2.72 3.63 -5.14
N SER A 40 -1.76 2.99 -5.82
CA SER A 40 -1.69 1.53 -5.92
C SER A 40 -1.39 0.88 -4.55
N ASP A 41 -0.44 1.43 -3.80
CA ASP A 41 -0.12 0.95 -2.44
C ASP A 41 -1.32 1.13 -1.50
N LEU A 42 -2.00 2.27 -1.57
CA LEU A 42 -3.22 2.55 -0.80
C LEU A 42 -4.33 1.56 -1.14
N GLU A 43 -4.54 1.22 -2.42
CA GLU A 43 -5.54 0.23 -2.82
C GLU A 43 -5.27 -1.15 -2.20
N LEU A 44 -4.01 -1.59 -2.18
CA LEU A 44 -3.59 -2.87 -1.61
C LEU A 44 -3.64 -2.88 -0.07
N LEU A 45 -3.37 -1.74 0.57
CA LEU A 45 -3.63 -1.54 2.00
C LEU A 45 -5.13 -1.68 2.29
N MET A 46 -5.97 -0.94 1.56
CA MET A 46 -7.40 -0.90 1.82
C MET A 46 -8.10 -2.22 1.58
N ASN A 47 -7.75 -2.95 0.51
CA ASN A 47 -8.40 -4.21 0.18
C ASN A 47 -7.86 -5.42 0.98
N GLY A 48 -6.82 -5.20 1.80
CA GLY A 48 -6.21 -6.20 2.64
C GLY A 48 -5.20 -7.13 1.98
N ALA A 49 -4.80 -6.86 0.74
CA ALA A 49 -3.68 -7.54 0.09
C ALA A 49 -2.38 -7.35 0.89
N PHE A 50 -2.26 -6.20 1.58
CA PHE A 50 -1.14 -5.91 2.47
C PHE A 50 -1.37 -6.26 3.95
N SER A 51 -2.28 -7.19 4.26
CA SER A 51 -2.41 -7.71 5.63
C SER A 51 -1.04 -8.21 6.15
N PRO A 52 -0.61 -7.85 7.37
CA PRO A 52 -1.40 -7.26 8.46
C PRO A 52 -1.38 -5.73 8.57
N LEU A 53 -0.83 -5.01 7.60
CA LEU A 53 -0.68 -3.55 7.69
C LEU A 53 -2.03 -2.84 7.85
N ARG A 54 -2.03 -1.75 8.63
CA ARG A 54 -3.20 -0.91 8.93
C ARG A 54 -3.14 0.50 8.34
N GLY A 55 -2.12 0.76 7.54
CA GLY A 55 -1.87 2.04 6.92
C GLY A 55 -0.45 2.10 6.37
N PHE A 56 0.02 3.31 6.11
CA PHE A 56 1.42 3.52 5.76
C PHE A 56 2.29 3.35 7.01
N MET A 57 3.41 2.68 6.87
CA MET A 57 4.27 2.32 8.00
C MET A 57 4.69 3.55 8.79
N THR A 58 4.65 3.43 10.11
CA THR A 58 5.31 4.37 11.03
C THR A 58 6.83 4.28 10.90
N ARG A 59 7.56 5.22 11.51
CA ARG A 59 9.03 5.25 11.41
C ARG A 59 9.66 3.99 12.00
N GLU A 60 9.08 3.47 13.07
CA GLU A 60 9.58 2.27 13.74
C GLU A 60 9.30 1.00 12.94
N GLU A 61 8.09 0.86 12.38
CA GLU A 61 7.76 -0.24 11.47
C GLU A 61 8.66 -0.22 10.22
N TYR A 62 8.85 0.95 9.63
CA TYR A 62 9.76 1.17 8.51
C TYR A 62 11.17 0.70 8.82
N ARG A 63 11.74 1.13 9.97
CA ARG A 63 13.11 0.75 10.38
C ARG A 63 13.22 -0.76 10.57
N SER A 64 12.24 -1.37 11.23
CA SER A 64 12.21 -2.83 11.43
C SER A 64 12.22 -3.57 10.09
N VAL A 65 11.36 -3.15 9.15
CA VAL A 65 11.26 -3.76 7.82
C VAL A 65 12.54 -3.56 7.01
N ARG A 66 13.07 -2.33 6.99
CA ARG A 66 14.31 -1.99 6.28
C ARG A 66 15.49 -2.82 6.79
N ASP A 67 15.65 -2.94 8.11
CA ASP A 67 16.85 -3.52 8.69
C ASP A 67 16.76 -5.04 8.87
N THR A 68 15.56 -5.59 9.03
CA THR A 68 15.36 -7.00 9.42
C THR A 68 14.39 -7.78 8.53
N MET A 69 13.76 -7.14 7.54
CA MET A 69 12.69 -7.70 6.72
C MET A 69 11.51 -8.23 7.55
N ARG A 70 11.24 -7.61 8.69
CA ARG A 70 10.16 -7.97 9.61
C ARG A 70 9.45 -6.75 10.16
N LEU A 71 8.16 -6.88 10.43
CA LEU A 71 7.43 -5.97 11.30
C LEU A 71 7.94 -6.10 12.74
N GLN A 72 7.54 -5.15 13.60
CA GLN A 72 8.01 -5.11 14.99
C GLN A 72 7.62 -6.36 15.79
N ASP A 73 6.52 -7.01 15.43
CA ASP A 73 6.06 -8.27 16.05
C ASP A 73 6.79 -9.52 15.51
N GLY A 74 7.79 -9.34 14.63
CA GLY A 74 8.55 -10.41 14.00
C GLY A 74 7.92 -10.99 12.74
N THR A 75 6.71 -10.55 12.35
CA THR A 75 6.05 -10.97 11.11
C THR A 75 6.92 -10.64 9.90
N LEU A 76 7.20 -11.63 9.04
CA LEU A 76 7.99 -11.42 7.82
C LEU A 76 7.34 -10.37 6.92
N TRP A 77 8.08 -9.33 6.57
CA TRP A 77 7.63 -8.29 5.65
C TRP A 77 8.85 -7.65 4.97
N PRO A 78 9.10 -7.90 3.67
CA PRO A 78 10.38 -7.59 3.05
C PRO A 78 10.49 -6.18 2.44
N MET A 79 9.38 -5.46 2.27
CA MET A 79 9.35 -4.20 1.51
C MET A 79 8.64 -3.08 2.28
N PRO A 80 9.29 -1.93 2.52
CA PRO A 80 8.62 -0.78 3.12
C PRO A 80 7.40 -0.31 2.31
N VAL A 81 6.33 0.05 3.03
CA VAL A 81 5.11 0.67 2.45
C VAL A 81 4.92 2.01 3.14
N CYS A 82 5.53 3.05 2.58
CA CYS A 82 5.56 4.41 3.16
C CYS A 82 4.87 5.40 2.22
N LEU A 83 4.24 6.43 2.78
CA LEU A 83 3.73 7.56 2.02
C LEU A 83 4.81 8.64 1.97
N ASP A 84 5.39 8.86 0.79
CA ASP A 84 6.42 9.87 0.57
C ASP A 84 5.84 11.23 0.16
N VAL A 85 6.39 12.30 0.74
CA VAL A 85 6.01 13.69 0.47
C VAL A 85 7.26 14.56 0.33
N SER A 86 7.10 15.73 -0.28
CA SER A 86 8.17 16.74 -0.32
C SER A 86 8.42 17.32 1.09
N GLU A 87 9.60 17.91 1.29
CA GLU A 87 9.92 18.63 2.54
C GLU A 87 8.96 19.79 2.81
N ALA A 88 8.54 20.50 1.76
CA ALA A 88 7.56 21.58 1.87
C ALA A 88 6.19 21.07 2.33
N GLU A 89 5.71 19.95 1.78
CA GLU A 89 4.48 19.31 2.27
C GLU A 89 4.64 18.83 3.70
N ALA A 90 5.74 18.14 4.03
CA ALA A 90 6.02 17.67 5.39
C ALA A 90 6.00 18.81 6.43
N GLY A 91 6.55 19.98 6.09
CA GLY A 91 6.53 21.16 6.96
C GLY A 91 5.13 21.72 7.26
N ASN A 92 4.14 21.42 6.41
CA ASN A 92 2.75 21.77 6.65
C ASN A 92 1.96 20.68 7.39
N LEU A 93 2.59 19.53 7.66
CA LEU A 93 1.97 18.41 8.35
C LEU A 93 2.34 18.37 9.84
N LYS A 94 1.46 17.79 10.65
CA LYS A 94 1.65 17.60 12.08
C LYS A 94 1.25 16.20 12.50
N VAL A 95 2.02 15.60 13.40
CA VAL A 95 1.65 14.34 14.06
C VAL A 95 0.36 14.54 14.86
N GLY A 96 -0.52 13.54 14.83
CA GLY A 96 -1.83 13.53 15.47
C GLY A 96 -2.95 14.15 14.63
N GLN A 97 -2.64 14.81 13.51
CA GLN A 97 -3.68 15.34 12.62
C GLN A 97 -4.18 14.28 11.65
N SER A 98 -5.41 14.46 11.16
CA SER A 98 -5.94 13.71 10.03
C SER A 98 -5.80 14.50 8.73
N VAL A 99 -5.44 13.81 7.65
CA VAL A 99 -5.36 14.39 6.29
C VAL A 99 -6.14 13.55 5.30
N ALA A 100 -6.74 14.21 4.32
CA ALA A 100 -7.42 13.57 3.20
C ALA A 100 -6.39 13.07 2.18
N LEU A 101 -6.46 11.80 1.80
CA LEU A 101 -5.70 11.25 0.69
C LEU A 101 -6.55 11.31 -0.58
N ARG A 102 -6.04 11.99 -1.60
CA ARG A 102 -6.76 12.25 -2.85
C ARG A 102 -6.04 11.65 -4.05
N ASP A 103 -6.80 11.24 -5.07
CA ASP A 103 -6.21 10.91 -6.37
C ASP A 103 -5.84 12.19 -7.16
N ALA A 104 -5.31 12.00 -8.37
CA ALA A 104 -4.87 13.09 -9.24
C ALA A 104 -6.03 13.99 -9.70
N GLU A 105 -7.25 13.45 -9.76
CA GLU A 105 -8.48 14.14 -10.10
C GLU A 105 -9.10 14.88 -8.89
N GLY A 106 -8.54 14.69 -7.69
CA GLY A 106 -8.96 15.35 -6.45
C GLY A 106 -10.06 14.59 -5.68
N PHE A 107 -10.47 13.41 -6.12
CA PHE A 107 -11.40 12.58 -5.36
C PHE A 107 -10.72 12.09 -4.10
N MET A 108 -11.45 12.16 -2.99
CA MET A 108 -10.97 11.64 -1.72
C MET A 108 -11.14 10.13 -1.67
N VAL A 109 -10.03 9.43 -1.47
CA VAL A 109 -9.96 7.96 -1.47
C VAL A 109 -9.94 7.43 -0.04
N ALA A 110 -9.23 8.13 0.87
CA ALA A 110 -9.07 7.72 2.26
C ALA A 110 -8.75 8.91 3.17
N VAL A 111 -8.76 8.66 4.48
CA VAL A 111 -8.15 9.53 5.50
C VAL A 111 -6.92 8.83 6.07
N LEU A 112 -5.85 9.59 6.27
CA LEU A 112 -4.67 9.17 7.03
C LEU A 112 -4.66 9.93 8.35
N THR A 113 -4.61 9.22 9.47
CA THR A 113 -4.27 9.80 10.78
C THR A 113 -2.77 9.69 10.97
N ILE A 114 -2.08 10.83 11.01
CA ILE A 114 -0.62 10.87 11.00
C ILE A 114 -0.08 10.51 12.37
N GLU A 115 0.77 9.49 12.42
CA GLU A 115 1.45 9.02 13.63
C GLU A 115 2.92 9.44 13.64
N ASP A 116 3.56 9.50 12.46
CA ASP A 116 4.97 9.86 12.32
C ASP A 116 5.21 10.67 11.04
N ILE A 117 6.16 11.61 11.12
CA ILE A 117 6.72 12.33 9.96
C ILE A 117 8.24 12.38 10.14
N TRP A 118 9.02 11.93 9.15
CA TRP A 118 10.48 11.94 9.25
C TRP A 118 11.18 12.04 7.89
N PRO A 119 12.40 12.60 7.83
CA PRO A 119 13.22 12.55 6.63
C PRO A 119 13.70 11.12 6.34
N ALA A 120 13.59 10.69 5.09
CA ALA A 120 14.00 9.36 4.67
C ALA A 120 15.50 9.33 4.30
N ASP A 121 16.26 8.39 4.87
CA ASP A 121 17.61 8.07 4.39
C ASP A 121 17.51 7.13 3.19
N LYS A 122 17.31 7.73 2.01
CA LYS A 122 17.03 7.00 0.77
C LYS A 122 18.22 6.18 0.28
N PHE A 123 19.46 6.53 0.64
CA PHE A 123 20.64 5.74 0.28
C PHE A 123 20.78 4.50 1.16
N LEU A 124 20.53 4.64 2.47
CA LEU A 124 20.50 3.50 3.38
C LEU A 124 19.37 2.55 3.02
N GLU A 125 18.18 3.07 2.70
CA GLU A 125 17.07 2.25 2.23
C GLU A 125 17.39 1.52 0.93
N ALA A 126 18.01 2.19 -0.04
CA ALA A 126 18.41 1.56 -1.29
C ALA A 126 19.31 0.34 -1.06
N GLU A 127 20.33 0.51 -0.22
CA GLU A 127 21.25 -0.57 0.13
C GLU A 127 20.57 -1.70 0.89
N ARG A 128 19.72 -1.38 1.86
CA ARG A 128 19.09 -2.39 2.74
C ARG A 128 17.95 -3.15 2.08
N VAL A 129 17.15 -2.47 1.25
CA VAL A 129 15.93 -3.04 0.63
C VAL A 129 16.22 -3.59 -0.75
N TYR A 130 16.97 -2.87 -1.58
CA TYR A 130 17.28 -3.31 -2.95
C TYR A 130 18.64 -4.01 -3.08
N GLY A 131 19.45 -4.04 -2.01
CA GLY A 131 20.79 -4.61 -2.05
C GLY A 131 21.76 -3.83 -2.96
N SER A 132 21.41 -2.60 -3.35
CA SER A 132 22.17 -1.82 -4.34
C SER A 132 21.90 -0.33 -4.19
N ARG A 133 22.91 0.48 -4.50
CA ARG A 133 22.80 1.94 -4.68
C ARG A 133 22.88 2.36 -6.15
N ASP A 134 22.93 1.40 -7.07
CA ASP A 134 23.00 1.67 -8.51
C ASP A 134 21.65 2.17 -9.02
N GLU A 135 21.63 3.42 -9.51
CA GLU A 135 20.46 4.04 -10.12
C GLU A 135 20.00 3.35 -11.41
N ARG A 136 20.77 2.42 -11.98
CA ARG A 136 20.27 1.55 -13.06
C ARG A 136 19.20 0.58 -12.57
N HIS A 137 19.15 0.27 -11.27
CA HIS A 137 18.08 -0.53 -10.69
C HIS A 137 16.79 0.31 -10.62
N PRO A 138 15.68 -0.11 -11.26
CA PRO A 138 14.47 0.72 -11.34
C PRO A 138 13.89 1.14 -9.98
N GLY A 139 14.00 0.27 -8.97
CA GLY A 139 13.56 0.60 -7.61
C GLY A 139 14.43 1.67 -6.93
N VAL A 140 15.74 1.65 -7.21
CA VAL A 140 16.71 2.61 -6.65
C VAL A 140 16.57 3.95 -7.37
N GLU A 141 16.41 3.94 -8.69
CA GLU A 141 16.12 5.15 -9.47
C GLU A 141 14.88 5.86 -8.92
N TYR A 142 13.77 5.14 -8.78
CA TYR A 142 12.55 5.73 -8.27
C TYR A 142 12.77 6.33 -6.89
N LEU A 143 13.35 5.56 -5.96
CA LEU A 143 13.56 5.98 -4.59
C LEU A 143 14.43 7.25 -4.53
N LEU A 144 15.55 7.29 -5.26
CA LEU A 144 16.48 8.41 -5.20
C LEU A 144 15.96 9.64 -5.96
N ARG A 145 15.34 9.46 -7.14
CA ARG A 145 15.00 10.55 -8.07
C ARG A 145 13.56 11.03 -8.02
N ARG A 146 12.61 10.17 -7.64
CA ARG A 146 11.16 10.46 -7.75
C ARG A 146 10.44 10.50 -6.42
N ALA A 147 10.83 9.64 -5.49
CA ALA A 147 10.22 9.63 -4.17
C ALA A 147 10.54 10.93 -3.40
N GLY A 148 9.56 11.39 -2.64
CA GLY A 148 9.66 12.49 -1.69
C GLY A 148 10.82 12.32 -0.71
N THR A 149 11.18 13.41 -0.03
CA THR A 149 12.31 13.42 0.92
C THR A 149 11.88 13.00 2.33
N HIS A 150 10.58 13.05 2.61
CA HIS A 150 10.01 12.72 3.91
C HIS A 150 8.98 11.61 3.77
N TYR A 151 8.89 10.76 4.78
CA TYR A 151 7.82 9.78 4.91
C TYR A 151 6.83 10.22 5.97
N VAL A 152 5.56 9.88 5.72
CA VAL A 152 4.43 10.08 6.61
C VAL A 152 3.84 8.70 6.90
N GLY A 153 3.82 8.33 8.18
CA GLY A 153 3.30 7.06 8.66
C GLY A 153 2.02 7.25 9.45
N GLY A 154 1.14 6.26 9.42
CA GLY A 154 -0.04 6.22 10.27
C GLY A 154 -1.21 5.40 9.71
N ALA A 155 -2.25 5.28 10.53
CA ALA A 155 -3.44 4.52 10.24
C ALA A 155 -4.29 5.10 9.10
N VAL A 156 -4.81 4.22 8.24
CA VAL A 156 -5.65 4.56 7.10
C VAL A 156 -7.10 4.13 7.34
N GLU A 157 -8.03 5.05 7.10
CA GLU A 157 -9.46 4.75 6.96
C GLU A 157 -9.88 4.99 5.50
N GLY A 158 -10.16 3.91 4.77
CA GLY A 158 -10.57 3.95 3.38
C GLY A 158 -12.04 4.35 3.20
N ILE A 159 -12.31 5.25 2.25
CA ILE A 159 -13.67 5.69 1.91
C ILE A 159 -14.19 4.91 0.72
N GLN A 160 -13.37 4.81 -0.32
CA GLN A 160 -13.67 4.10 -1.55
C GLN A 160 -12.38 3.62 -2.22
N PHE A 161 -12.47 2.58 -3.05
CA PHE A 161 -11.33 2.18 -3.87
C PHE A 161 -11.04 3.23 -4.96
N PRO A 162 -9.78 3.34 -5.42
CA PRO A 162 -9.44 4.16 -6.56
C PRO A 162 -10.29 3.81 -7.79
N LEU A 163 -10.66 4.82 -8.56
CA LEU A 163 -11.47 4.62 -9.77
C LEU A 163 -10.59 4.08 -10.90
N HIS A 164 -10.90 2.89 -11.37
CA HIS A 164 -10.30 2.30 -12.56
C HIS A 164 -11.32 2.25 -13.69
N PHE A 165 -11.04 2.83 -14.85
CA PHE A 165 -11.97 2.80 -15.99
C PHE A 165 -11.86 1.52 -16.83
N ALA A 166 -10.64 1.04 -17.07
CA ALA A 166 -10.40 -0.18 -17.84
C ALA A 166 -10.43 -1.42 -16.92
N PHE A 167 -10.78 -2.60 -17.45
CA PHE A 167 -10.60 -3.92 -16.79
C PHE A 167 -11.17 -4.08 -15.37
N ARG A 168 -12.19 -3.30 -14.98
CA ARG A 168 -12.79 -3.33 -13.63
C ARG A 168 -13.17 -4.74 -13.16
N ARG A 169 -13.75 -5.53 -14.06
CA ARG A 169 -14.20 -6.91 -13.77
C ARG A 169 -13.06 -7.89 -13.48
N LEU A 170 -11.81 -7.53 -13.79
CA LEU A 170 -10.62 -8.38 -13.56
C LEU A 170 -9.90 -8.03 -12.26
N ARG A 171 -10.23 -6.90 -11.60
CA ARG A 171 -9.62 -6.47 -10.34
C ARG A 171 -10.42 -7.01 -9.15
N HIS A 172 -10.20 -8.27 -8.82
CA HIS A 172 -10.82 -8.87 -7.64
C HIS A 172 -10.00 -8.59 -6.38
N THR A 173 -10.68 -8.20 -5.30
CA THR A 173 -10.09 -8.09 -3.96
C THR A 173 -9.74 -9.47 -3.39
N PRO A 174 -8.85 -9.56 -2.39
CA PRO A 174 -8.60 -10.80 -1.67
C PRO A 174 -9.86 -11.46 -1.12
N ALA A 175 -10.81 -10.68 -0.62
CA ALA A 175 -12.09 -11.18 -0.11
C ALA A 175 -12.95 -11.82 -1.22
N GLU A 176 -13.03 -11.17 -2.38
CA GLU A 176 -13.77 -11.67 -3.55
C GLU A 176 -13.15 -12.94 -4.11
N ILE A 177 -11.83 -12.97 -4.30
CA ILE A 177 -11.11 -14.17 -4.76
C ILE A 177 -11.33 -15.35 -3.79
N ARG A 178 -11.22 -15.11 -2.48
CA ARG A 178 -11.49 -16.14 -1.46
C ARG A 178 -12.95 -16.59 -1.46
N SER A 179 -13.90 -15.70 -1.77
CA SER A 179 -15.31 -16.06 -1.94
C SER A 179 -15.52 -16.93 -3.19
N LEU A 180 -14.90 -16.55 -4.31
CA LEU A 180 -14.95 -17.29 -5.56
C LEU A 180 -14.41 -18.73 -5.39
N TYR A 181 -13.24 -18.88 -4.78
CA TYR A 181 -12.66 -20.21 -4.55
C TYR A 181 -13.55 -21.10 -3.68
N ARG A 182 -14.20 -20.54 -2.65
CA ARG A 182 -15.17 -21.28 -1.84
C ARG A 182 -16.39 -21.72 -2.64
N LYS A 183 -16.97 -20.82 -3.44
CA LYS A 183 -18.11 -21.12 -4.32
C LYS A 183 -17.79 -22.22 -5.33
N LEU A 184 -16.56 -22.24 -5.86
CA LEU A 184 -16.08 -23.25 -6.81
C LEU A 184 -15.56 -24.53 -6.13
N GLY A 185 -15.55 -24.60 -4.80
CA GLY A 185 -15.03 -25.76 -4.06
C GLY A 185 -13.52 -25.96 -4.16
N TRP A 186 -12.76 -24.95 -4.61
CA TRP A 186 -11.31 -25.04 -4.80
C TRP A 186 -10.57 -25.02 -3.46
N ARG A 187 -9.76 -26.06 -3.22
CA ARG A 187 -8.99 -26.22 -1.98
C ARG A 187 -7.50 -25.97 -2.15
N ARG A 188 -6.95 -26.25 -3.34
CA ARG A 188 -5.55 -26.07 -3.71
C ARG A 188 -5.49 -25.13 -4.91
N ILE A 189 -4.75 -24.04 -4.75
CA ILE A 189 -4.65 -22.97 -5.74
C ILE A 189 -3.17 -22.63 -5.88
N VAL A 190 -2.70 -22.51 -7.12
CA VAL A 190 -1.36 -22.01 -7.45
C VAL A 190 -1.52 -20.61 -8.03
N GLY A 191 -0.77 -19.64 -7.49
CA GLY A 191 -0.73 -18.27 -8.00
C GLY A 191 0.42 -18.11 -8.99
N PHE A 192 0.14 -17.63 -10.19
CA PHE A 192 1.15 -17.27 -11.19
C PHE A 192 1.19 -15.76 -11.36
N HIS A 193 2.34 -15.13 -11.06
CA HIS A 193 2.54 -13.70 -11.24
C HIS A 193 3.28 -13.43 -12.56
N THR A 194 2.80 -12.46 -13.33
CA THR A 194 3.51 -11.96 -14.51
C THR A 194 3.23 -10.48 -14.74
N ARG A 195 4.23 -9.80 -15.31
CA ARG A 195 4.12 -8.48 -15.92
C ARG A 195 4.38 -8.50 -17.44
N ASN A 196 4.60 -9.70 -17.99
CA ASN A 196 4.91 -9.95 -19.39
C ASN A 196 3.77 -10.77 -20.05
N PRO A 197 3.64 -10.71 -21.38
CA PRO A 197 2.78 -11.63 -22.11
C PRO A 197 3.08 -13.10 -21.79
N LEU A 198 2.03 -13.93 -21.81
CA LEU A 198 2.17 -15.36 -21.63
C LEU A 198 2.53 -16.00 -22.97
N HIS A 199 3.63 -16.75 -22.99
CA HIS A 199 3.99 -17.63 -24.11
C HIS A 199 3.80 -19.10 -23.71
N ARG A 200 4.03 -20.02 -24.67
CA ARG A 200 3.80 -21.45 -24.49
C ARG A 200 4.53 -22.03 -23.27
N ALA A 201 5.76 -21.58 -23.01
CA ALA A 201 6.53 -22.03 -21.86
C ALA A 201 5.84 -21.71 -20.53
N GLN A 202 5.39 -20.47 -20.33
CA GLN A 202 4.69 -20.07 -19.10
C GLN A 202 3.37 -20.84 -18.95
N PHE A 203 2.64 -21.04 -20.03
CA PHE A 203 1.41 -21.83 -20.01
C PHE A 203 1.66 -23.27 -19.54
N GLU A 204 2.64 -23.96 -20.11
CA GLU A 204 3.00 -25.33 -19.72
C GLU A 204 3.47 -25.43 -18.26
N MET A 205 4.15 -24.40 -17.74
CA MET A 205 4.52 -24.32 -16.32
C MET A 205 3.31 -24.24 -15.38
N THR A 206 2.18 -23.67 -15.82
CA THR A 206 0.98 -23.55 -14.98
C THR A 206 0.12 -24.82 -14.93
N LEU A 207 0.37 -25.79 -15.82
CA LEU A 207 -0.37 -27.06 -15.88
C LEU A 207 0.26 -28.17 -15.05
N ARG A 208 1.54 -28.04 -14.70
CA ARG A 208 2.32 -29.04 -13.96
C ARG A 208 2.42 -28.67 -12.48
#